data_AF-A0A3R9ME00-F1
#
_entry.id   AF-A0A3R9ME00-F1
#
_cell.length_a   1.000
_cell.length_b   1.000
_cell.length_c   1.000
_cell.angle_alpha   90.00
_cell.angle_beta   90.00
_cell.angle_gamma   90.00
#
_symmetry.space_group_name_H-M   'P 1'
#
loop_
_entity.id
_entity.type
_entity.pdbx_description
1 polymer ?
#
loop_
_entity_poly.entity_id
_entity_poly.type
_entity_poly.pdbx_seq_one_letter_code
_entity_poly.pdbx_strand_id
1 'polypeptide(L)'
;MVRKYNLDPGYITVPEANQIVLRVLRIVNKNDKSHYNKILAGAKKGLYGGKKYGSRMYQVRKEDIIEYAEKQLQNEQLQLFDIKVTTSLEEHDNIVQAIDPTTAKNLYIYLRHLLFHKVISEAIFHECERKIVIRSKLEKIQI
;
A
#
# COMPACT_ATOMS: atom_id res chain seq x y z
N MET A 1 -0.47 -8.72 31.14
CA MET A 1 0.24 -10.02 31.20
C MET A 1 0.22 -10.67 29.82
N VAL A 2 1.38 -10.94 29.23
CA VAL A 2 1.47 -11.73 27.99
C VAL A 2 1.16 -13.18 28.37
N ARG A 3 0.04 -13.72 27.89
CA ARG A 3 -0.30 -15.14 28.10
C ARG A 3 0.71 -15.98 27.32
N LYS A 4 1.53 -16.75 28.02
CA LYS A 4 2.43 -17.73 27.39
C LYS A 4 1.65 -19.01 27.14
N TYR A 5 1.59 -19.44 25.88
CA TYR A 5 0.99 -20.70 25.47
C TYR A 5 2.10 -21.73 25.24
N ASN A 6 1.87 -22.98 25.62
CA ASN A 6 2.81 -24.08 25.36
C ASN A 6 2.57 -24.63 23.96
N LEU A 7 3.02 -23.89 22.95
CA LEU A 7 2.86 -24.25 21.54
C LEU A 7 3.88 -25.32 21.11
N ASP A 8 3.59 -25.98 19.99
CA ASP A 8 4.54 -26.87 19.34
C ASP A 8 5.85 -26.09 19.01
N PRO A 9 7.04 -26.72 19.06
CA PRO A 9 8.29 -26.05 18.69
C PRO A 9 8.21 -25.43 17.28
N GLY A 10 8.55 -24.14 17.16
CA GLY A 10 8.48 -23.40 15.90
C GLY A 10 7.08 -22.86 15.54
N TYR A 11 6.06 -23.12 16.36
CA TYR A 11 4.72 -22.60 16.18
C TYR A 11 4.46 -21.33 17.00
N ILE A 12 3.57 -20.50 16.48
CA ILE A 12 3.12 -19.24 17.08
C ILE A 12 1.59 -19.17 17.04
N THR A 13 1.01 -18.33 17.89
CA THR A 13 -0.43 -18.07 17.87
C THR A 13 -0.83 -17.19 16.69
N VAL A 14 -2.10 -17.26 16.25
CA VAL A 14 -2.61 -16.38 15.19
C VAL A 14 -2.48 -14.88 15.51
N PRO A 15 -2.72 -14.39 16.75
CA PRO A 15 -2.43 -13.01 17.12
C PRO A 15 -0.96 -12.62 16.93
N GLU A 16 -0.01 -13.47 17.34
CA GLU A 16 1.43 -13.23 17.14
C GLU A 16 1.79 -13.25 15.65
N ALA A 17 1.22 -14.16 14.88
CA ALA A 17 1.39 -14.22 13.43
C ALA A 17 0.94 -12.91 12.76
N ASN A 18 -0.21 -12.35 13.17
CA ASN A 18 -0.68 -11.05 12.68
C ASN A 18 0.32 -9.93 13.01
N GLN A 19 0.88 -9.91 14.23
CA GLN A 19 1.88 -8.90 14.60
C GLN A 19 3.17 -9.01 13.77
N ILE A 20 3.60 -10.23 13.42
CA ILE A 20 4.75 -10.45 12.53
C ILE A 20 4.46 -9.87 11.15
N VAL A 21 3.29 -10.18 10.58
CA VAL A 21 2.89 -9.68 9.25
C VAL A 21 2.84 -8.15 9.23
N LEU A 22 2.19 -7.52 10.21
CA LEU A 22 2.13 -6.06 10.31
C LEU A 22 3.54 -5.44 10.39
N ARG A 23 4.47 -6.09 11.11
CA ARG A 23 5.85 -5.62 11.23
C ARG A 23 6.59 -5.71 9.90
N VAL A 24 6.46 -6.82 9.19
CA VAL A 24 7.10 -7.03 7.88
C VAL A 24 6.56 -6.04 6.84
N LEU A 25 5.24 -5.81 6.83
CA LEU A 25 4.57 -4.84 5.96
C LEU A 25 4.70 -3.38 6.43
N ARG A 26 5.42 -3.11 7.53
CA ARG A 26 5.60 -1.76 8.13
C ARG A 26 4.29 -1.02 8.42
N ILE A 27 3.22 -1.75 8.74
CA ILE A 27 1.93 -1.16 9.11
C ILE A 27 2.02 -0.60 10.54
N VAL A 28 1.85 0.73 10.67
CA VAL A 28 2.04 1.45 11.94
C VAL A 28 0.88 1.21 12.93
N ASN A 29 -0.30 0.88 12.42
CA ASN A 29 -1.47 0.59 13.25
C ASN A 29 -1.37 -0.79 13.93
N LYS A 30 -0.98 -0.80 15.21
CA LYS A 30 -0.84 -2.03 16.01
C LYS A 30 -2.16 -2.77 16.26
N ASN A 31 -3.30 -2.11 16.11
CA ASN A 31 -4.62 -2.70 16.29
C ASN A 31 -5.21 -3.24 14.98
N ASP A 32 -4.45 -3.17 13.88
CA ASP A 32 -4.89 -3.66 12.59
C ASP A 32 -5.08 -5.20 12.62
N LYS A 33 -6.25 -5.64 12.12
CA LYS A 33 -6.65 -7.05 12.07
C LYS A 33 -6.90 -7.54 10.63
N SER A 34 -6.45 -6.79 9.63
CA SER A 34 -6.62 -7.10 8.20
C SER A 34 -6.08 -8.49 7.85
N HIS A 35 -4.94 -8.89 8.41
CA HIS A 35 -4.33 -10.20 8.17
C HIS A 35 -4.78 -11.27 9.16
N TYR A 36 -5.25 -10.88 10.36
CA TYR A 36 -5.68 -11.82 11.40
C TYR A 36 -6.72 -12.83 10.91
N ASN A 37 -7.80 -12.34 10.27
CA ASN A 37 -8.86 -13.21 9.78
C ASN A 37 -8.39 -14.11 8.62
N LYS A 38 -7.50 -13.60 7.76
CA LYS A 38 -6.91 -14.36 6.64
C LYS A 38 -6.05 -15.51 7.16
N ILE A 39 -5.18 -15.23 8.13
CA ILE A 39 -4.32 -16.23 8.76
C ILE A 39 -5.18 -17.27 9.49
N LEU A 40 -6.19 -16.83 10.25
CA LEU A 40 -7.09 -17.75 10.96
C LEU A 40 -7.85 -18.67 10.00
N ALA A 41 -8.37 -18.13 8.91
CA ALA A 41 -9.07 -18.92 7.90
C ALA A 41 -8.13 -19.91 7.21
N GLY A 42 -6.89 -19.50 6.91
CA GLY A 42 -5.86 -20.38 6.38
C GLY A 42 -5.48 -21.49 7.35
N ALA A 43 -5.27 -21.15 8.63
CA ALA A 43 -4.92 -22.11 9.67
C ALA A 43 -6.01 -23.17 9.87
N LYS A 44 -7.29 -22.79 9.79
CA LYS A 44 -8.43 -23.73 9.81
C LYS A 44 -8.44 -24.71 8.64
N LYS A 45 -7.85 -24.31 7.51
CA LYS A 45 -7.71 -25.14 6.30
C LYS A 45 -6.39 -25.91 6.24
N GLY A 46 -5.54 -25.84 7.28
CA GLY A 46 -4.23 -26.48 7.31
C GLY A 46 -3.10 -25.71 6.60
N LEU A 47 -3.37 -24.50 6.09
CA LEU A 47 -2.33 -23.63 5.52
C LEU A 47 -1.43 -23.06 6.62
N TYR A 48 -0.21 -22.67 6.25
CA TYR A 48 0.83 -22.16 7.17
C TYR A 48 1.19 -23.17 8.28
N GLY A 49 1.09 -24.46 7.96
CA GLY A 49 1.22 -25.55 8.92
C GLY A 49 0.12 -25.56 9.97
N GLY A 50 -1.01 -24.89 9.72
CA GLY A 50 -2.08 -24.61 10.68
C GLY A 50 -2.58 -25.84 11.40
N LYS A 51 -2.51 -25.81 12.73
CA LYS A 51 -3.00 -26.87 13.61
C LYS A 51 -3.94 -26.29 14.66
N LYS A 52 -4.95 -27.06 15.04
CA LYS A 52 -5.79 -26.70 16.17
C LYS A 52 -4.98 -26.87 17.45
N TYR A 53 -4.94 -25.84 18.28
CA TYR A 53 -4.31 -25.86 19.60
C TYR A 53 -5.40 -25.72 20.66
N GLY A 54 -5.60 -26.78 21.45
CA GLY A 54 -6.68 -26.86 22.42
C GLY A 54 -8.07 -26.80 21.76
N SER A 55 -9.05 -26.24 22.47
CA SER A 55 -10.46 -26.25 22.04
C SER A 55 -10.83 -25.06 21.14
N ARG A 56 -10.22 -23.89 21.34
CA ARG A 56 -10.67 -22.61 20.75
C ARG A 56 -9.61 -21.86 19.95
N MET A 57 -8.41 -22.40 19.80
CA MET A 57 -7.28 -21.69 19.18
C MET A 57 -6.64 -22.50 18.05
N TYR A 58 -5.94 -21.79 17.17
CA TYR A 58 -5.10 -22.36 16.14
C TYR A 58 -3.68 -21.83 16.31
N GLN A 59 -2.71 -22.67 15.98
CA GLN A 59 -1.29 -22.35 15.92
C GLN A 59 -0.81 -22.52 14.48
N VAL A 60 0.16 -21.69 14.07
CA VAL A 60 0.75 -21.67 12.72
C VAL A 60 2.27 -21.71 12.84
N ARG A 61 2.96 -22.25 11.84
CA ARG A 61 4.43 -22.26 11.82
C ARG A 61 4.96 -20.86 11.58
N LYS A 62 5.95 -20.45 12.37
CA LYS A 62 6.52 -19.10 12.28
C LYS A 62 7.14 -18.83 10.91
N GLU A 63 7.86 -19.81 10.36
CA GLU A 63 8.53 -19.72 9.06
C GLU A 63 7.53 -19.49 7.93
N ASP A 64 6.47 -20.30 7.86
CA ASP A 64 5.40 -20.16 6.86
C ASP A 64 4.71 -18.78 6.91
N ILE A 65 4.61 -18.18 8.10
CA ILE A 65 4.03 -16.82 8.27
C ILE A 65 5.00 -15.74 7.80
N ILE A 66 6.30 -15.90 8.04
CA ILE A 66 7.31 -14.98 7.53
C ILE A 66 7.32 -15.03 6.00
N GLU A 67 7.32 -16.23 5.41
CA GLU A 67 7.25 -16.41 3.96
C GLU A 67 5.97 -15.80 3.37
N TYR A 68 4.82 -15.98 4.04
CA TYR A 68 3.58 -15.33 3.66
C TYR A 68 3.71 -13.80 3.67
N ALA A 69 4.30 -13.24 4.72
CA ALA A 69 4.47 -11.79 4.85
C ALA A 69 5.41 -11.21 3.79
N GLU A 70 6.51 -11.91 3.50
CA GLU A 70 7.46 -11.53 2.46
C GLU A 70 6.82 -11.56 1.06
N LYS A 71 6.01 -12.59 0.76
CA LYS A 71 5.24 -12.64 -0.50
C LYS A 71 4.23 -11.51 -0.61
N GLN A 72 3.55 -11.15 0.48
CA GLN A 72 2.65 -9.99 0.48
C GLN A 72 3.43 -8.69 0.22
N LEU A 73 4.57 -8.51 0.88
CA LEU A 73 5.43 -7.36 0.67
C LEU A 73 5.93 -7.27 -0.79
N GLN A 74 6.35 -8.39 -1.37
CA GLN A 74 6.74 -8.46 -2.78
C GLN A 74 5.58 -8.10 -3.71
N ASN A 75 4.37 -8.62 -3.44
CA ASN A 75 3.19 -8.29 -4.24
C ASN A 75 2.82 -6.80 -4.12
N GLU A 76 2.89 -6.22 -2.92
CA GLU A 76 2.67 -4.79 -2.73
C GLU A 76 3.74 -3.96 -3.44
N GLN A 77 5.01 -4.36 -3.38
CA GLN A 77 6.09 -3.72 -4.14
C GLN A 77 5.88 -3.82 -5.64
N LEU A 78 5.48 -4.98 -6.16
CA LEU A 78 5.15 -5.17 -7.56
C LEU A 78 3.97 -4.27 -8.00
N GLN A 79 2.93 -4.15 -7.18
CA GLN A 79 1.80 -3.26 -7.44
C GLN A 79 2.17 -1.77 -7.38
N LEU A 80 3.14 -1.39 -6.54
CA LEU A 80 3.69 -0.02 -6.54
C LEU A 80 4.45 0.30 -7.84
N PHE A 81 4.95 -0.73 -8.54
CA PHE A 81 5.59 -0.65 -9.85
C PHE A 81 4.71 -1.17 -10.99
N ASP A 82 3.41 -1.36 -10.78
CA ASP A 82 2.42 -1.40 -11.87
C ASP A 82 2.30 0.01 -12.47
N ILE A 83 3.42 0.47 -13.04
CA ILE A 83 3.41 1.37 -14.16
C ILE A 83 2.68 0.56 -15.23
N LYS A 84 1.36 0.76 -15.33
CA LYS A 84 0.67 0.46 -16.58
C LYS A 84 1.47 1.19 -17.64
N VAL A 85 2.23 0.43 -18.43
CA VAL A 85 2.77 0.93 -19.69
C VAL A 85 1.56 1.08 -20.58
N THR A 86 0.88 2.21 -20.45
CA THR A 86 -0.24 2.58 -21.29
C THR A 86 0.36 2.79 -22.68
N THR A 87 -0.07 1.97 -23.63
CA THR A 87 0.34 2.10 -25.04
C THR A 87 -0.22 3.36 -25.70
N SER A 88 -1.11 4.10 -25.02
CA SER A 88 -1.60 5.41 -25.44
C SER A 88 -1.80 6.33 -24.23
N LEU A 89 -1.46 7.62 -24.40
CA LEU A 89 -1.75 8.70 -23.46
C LEU A 89 -3.26 8.99 -23.33
N GLU A 90 -4.09 8.39 -24.19
CA GLU A 90 -5.50 8.74 -24.42
C GLU A 90 -6.45 8.23 -23.32
N GLU A 91 -6.06 7.24 -22.52
CA GLU A 91 -6.96 6.68 -21.49
C GLU A 91 -7.07 7.53 -20.21
N HIS A 92 -6.19 8.52 -20.02
CA HIS A 92 -6.21 9.40 -18.83
C HIS A 92 -6.65 10.84 -19.09
N ASP A 93 -6.91 11.23 -20.34
CA ASP A 93 -7.31 12.61 -20.67
C ASP A 93 -8.75 12.97 -20.26
N ASN A 94 -9.57 11.99 -19.86
CA ASN A 94 -11.00 12.21 -19.63
C ASN A 94 -11.44 12.43 -18.18
N ILE A 95 -10.53 12.52 -17.22
CA ILE A 95 -10.89 12.95 -15.86
C ILE A 95 -10.12 14.23 -15.51
N VAL A 96 -10.71 15.36 -15.88
CA VAL A 96 -10.25 16.67 -15.41
C VAL A 96 -10.61 16.83 -13.94
N GLN A 97 -9.79 16.27 -13.06
CA GLN A 97 -9.95 16.43 -11.62
C GLN A 97 -9.53 17.85 -11.22
N ALA A 98 -10.38 18.51 -10.42
CA ALA A 98 -10.01 19.74 -9.74
C ALA A 98 -8.86 19.47 -8.77
N ILE A 99 -7.96 20.45 -8.62
CA ILE A 99 -6.85 20.39 -7.67
C ILE A 99 -6.97 21.57 -6.71
N ASP A 100 -6.71 21.33 -5.44
CA ASP A 100 -6.72 22.38 -4.43
C ASP A 100 -5.54 23.36 -4.62
N PRO A 101 -5.60 24.57 -4.01
CA PRO A 101 -4.60 25.60 -4.24
C PRO A 101 -3.21 25.24 -3.69
N THR A 102 -3.17 24.41 -2.64
CA THR A 102 -1.91 23.95 -2.03
C THR A 102 -1.21 22.98 -2.96
N THR A 103 -1.96 22.01 -3.51
CA THR A 103 -1.46 21.07 -4.50
C THR A 103 -1.03 21.79 -5.78
N ALA A 104 -1.80 22.76 -6.27
CA ALA A 104 -1.43 23.56 -7.44
C ALA A 104 -0.10 24.31 -7.24
N LYS A 105 0.10 24.91 -6.06
CA LYS A 105 1.35 25.59 -5.69
C LYS A 105 2.53 24.63 -5.66
N ASN A 106 2.37 23.46 -5.04
CA ASN A 106 3.44 22.46 -4.97
C ASN A 106 3.82 21.93 -6.35
N LEU A 107 2.83 21.61 -7.19
CA LEU A 107 3.06 21.18 -8.57
C LEU A 107 3.82 22.24 -9.38
N TYR A 108 3.47 23.51 -9.23
CA TYR A 108 4.18 24.60 -9.89
C TYR A 108 5.65 24.72 -9.45
N ILE A 109 5.94 24.54 -8.15
CA ILE A 109 7.31 24.56 -7.63
C ILE A 109 8.14 23.42 -8.23
N TYR A 110 7.58 22.20 -8.27
CA TYR A 110 8.25 21.07 -8.92
C TYR A 110 8.46 21.29 -10.40
N LEU A 111 7.48 21.85 -11.11
CA LEU A 111 7.58 22.17 -12.53
C LEU A 111 8.73 23.16 -12.81
N ARG A 112 8.88 24.18 -11.97
CA ARG A 112 10.00 25.14 -12.06
C ARG A 112 11.34 24.47 -11.80
N HIS A 113 11.41 23.55 -10.85
CA HIS A 113 12.62 22.79 -10.58
C HIS A 113 13.03 21.92 -11.78
N LEU A 114 12.07 21.24 -12.40
CA LEU A 114 12.31 20.43 -13.61
C LEU A 114 12.78 21.28 -14.79
N LEU A 115 12.21 22.47 -14.98
CA LEU A 115 12.67 23.41 -16.01
C LEU A 115 14.09 23.90 -15.72
N PHE A 116 14.39 24.27 -14.48
CA PHE A 116 15.72 24.74 -14.07
C PHE A 116 16.81 23.70 -14.34
N HIS A 117 16.52 22.44 -14.04
CA HIS A 117 17.43 21.32 -14.32
C HIS A 117 17.39 20.83 -15.77
N LYS A 118 16.66 21.52 -16.66
CA LYS A 118 16.50 21.17 -18.09
C LYS A 118 16.00 19.74 -18.32
N VAL A 119 15.22 19.20 -17.38
CA VAL A 119 14.55 17.90 -17.53
C VAL A 119 13.37 18.02 -18.49
N ILE A 120 12.74 19.19 -18.54
CA ILE A 120 11.64 19.53 -19.45
C ILE A 120 11.99 20.78 -20.27
N SER A 121 11.39 20.92 -21.46
CA SER A 121 11.50 22.12 -22.29
C SER A 121 10.55 23.23 -21.83
N GLU A 122 10.81 24.47 -22.25
CA GLU A 122 9.92 25.61 -21.99
C GLU A 122 8.51 25.41 -22.56
N ALA A 123 8.41 24.75 -23.72
CA ALA A 123 7.13 24.41 -24.33
C ALA A 123 6.29 23.49 -23.43
N ILE A 124 6.91 22.44 -22.86
CA ILE A 124 6.27 21.52 -21.93
C ILE A 124 5.89 22.25 -20.63
N PHE A 125 6.77 23.13 -20.14
CA PHE A 125 6.50 23.93 -18.95
C PHE A 125 5.23 24.77 -19.10
N HIS A 126 5.09 25.54 -20.18
CA HIS A 126 3.91 26.38 -20.40
C HIS A 126 2.62 25.58 -20.65
N GLU A 127 2.71 24.39 -21.23
CA GLU A 127 1.57 23.50 -21.34
C GLU A 127 1.08 23.01 -19.96
N CYS A 128 2.01 22.54 -19.13
CA CYS A 128 1.69 22.08 -17.78
C CYS A 128 1.19 23.21 -16.87
N GLU A 129 1.77 24.40 -16.97
CA GLU A 129 1.32 25.60 -16.25
C GLU A 129 -0.14 25.93 -16.57
N ARG A 130 -0.52 25.95 -17.85
CA ARG A 130 -1.91 26.16 -18.27
C ARG A 130 -2.85 25.09 -17.71
N LYS A 131 -2.45 23.82 -17.73
CA LYS A 131 -3.24 22.72 -17.17
C LYS A 131 -3.45 22.87 -15.66
N ILE A 132 -2.42 23.26 -14.90
CA ILE A 132 -2.53 23.53 -13.45
C ILE A 132 -3.50 24.67 -13.17
N VAL A 133 -3.40 25.78 -13.91
CA VAL A 133 -4.30 26.94 -13.74
C VAL A 133 -5.76 26.56 -14.04
N ILE A 134 -6.01 25.82 -15.11
CA ILE A 134 -7.36 25.37 -15.47
C ILE A 134 -7.92 24.48 -14.35
N ARG A 135 -7.14 23.49 -13.87
CA ARG A 135 -7.59 22.56 -12.83
C ARG A 135 -7.81 23.22 -11.47
N SER A 136 -7.01 24.22 -11.10
CA SER A 136 -7.23 25.00 -9.87
C SER A 136 -8.45 25.92 -9.97
N LYS A 137 -8.80 26.40 -11.16
CA LYS A 137 -10.03 27.19 -11.36
C LYS A 137 -11.29 26.34 -11.34
N LEU A 138 -11.23 25.07 -11.75
CA LEU A 138 -12.38 24.16 -11.70
C LEU A 138 -12.86 23.87 -10.27
N GLU A 139 -11.95 23.85 -9.30
CA GLU A 139 -12.30 23.78 -7.87
C GLU A 139 -13.24 24.92 -7.46
N LYS A 140 -13.03 26.13 -7.98
CA LYS A 140 -13.85 27.31 -7.65
C LYS A 140 -15.24 27.29 -8.27
N ILE A 141 -15.50 26.42 -9.25
CA ILE A 141 -16.78 26.31 -9.96
C ILE A 141 -17.68 25.24 -9.31
N GLN A 142 -17.13 24.34 -8.49
CA GLN A 142 -17.88 23.27 -7.81
C GLN A 142 -18.57 23.74 -6.50
N ILE A 143 -18.88 25.03 -6.37
CA ILE A 143 -19.62 25.64 -5.24
C ILE A 143 -21.03 25.98 -5.68
#